data_AF-A0A285EIP2-F1
#
_entry.id   AF-A0A285EIP2-F1
#
_cell.length_a   1.000
_cell.length_b   1.000
_cell.length_c   1.000
_cell.angle_alpha   90.00
_cell.angle_beta   90.00
_cell.angle_gamma   90.00
#
_symmetry.space_group_name_H-M   'P 1'
#
loop_
_entity.id
_entity.type
_entity.pdbx_description
1 polymer ?
#
loop_
_entity_poly.entity_id
_entity_poly.type
_entity_poly.pdbx_seq_one_letter_code
_entity_poly.pdbx_strand_id
1 'polypeptide(L)'
;MRELSSVSQVAHAIDDVLDAPVLVTGSPPPHGRDLDLLARCAQSELVRSFLEQQGFLAWHTTWARFDGHGALTVELMLGDDWASARGHDGAELMVGAVPLPGFRHLSRPAPHVQLVLTAQSLLLRRGRLTPGGRRRATDAAASGPRVWDDAADLARRLGLTAPVEMLRRSLATPEAWASPRRTAELLLAVGSGPRGVRSARARGLVPRRWRPTLVSLSGPDGSGKSTQRARLRKSLEDAGVPTAGAWVRTTERPPLPGPLRAFADRWRRPVVTDGATPEPVPALPGRTRRSVPVHVRLAERLWITSVVLSNATLVWRGVWQGRTARVLVLDRFVLDAEVKLVYWYALRRGADITLERRLFRAICPEPDVAVLLAVAPETNSARRADEWQLHDFRDFRRLYTAAADELGAVVVDGERPPEVVAREVAEVVWSRLP
;
A
#
# COMPACT_ATOMS: atom_id res chain seq x y z
N MET A 1 -19.05 -20.59 -4.30
CA MET A 1 -18.27 -19.88 -3.27
C MET A 1 -19.18 -19.60 -2.09
N ARG A 2 -18.75 -19.80 -0.85
CA ARG A 2 -19.56 -19.43 0.33
C ARG A 2 -19.42 -17.92 0.55
N GLU A 3 -20.53 -17.22 0.77
CA GLU A 3 -20.50 -15.83 1.23
C GLU A 3 -20.05 -15.80 2.70
N LEU A 4 -18.74 -15.77 2.90
CA LEU A 4 -18.16 -15.47 4.20
C LEU A 4 -18.27 -13.94 4.36
N SER A 5 -18.81 -13.40 5.44
CA SER A 5 -18.89 -11.94 5.66
C SER A 5 -18.27 -11.51 6.98
N SER A 6 -17.81 -12.47 7.78
CA SER A 6 -17.21 -12.24 9.10
C SER A 6 -16.02 -13.17 9.36
N VAL A 7 -15.14 -12.73 10.25
CA VAL A 7 -14.00 -13.54 10.73
C VAL A 7 -14.47 -14.86 11.35
N SER A 8 -15.59 -14.86 12.06
CA SER A 8 -16.16 -16.07 12.67
C SER A 8 -16.57 -17.12 11.62
N GLN A 9 -17.20 -16.70 10.52
CA GLN A 9 -17.56 -17.61 9.43
C GLN A 9 -16.31 -18.13 8.71
N VAL A 10 -15.29 -17.27 8.50
CA VAL A 10 -14.00 -17.70 7.93
C VAL A 10 -13.34 -18.73 8.83
N ALA A 11 -13.31 -18.50 10.15
CA ALA A 11 -12.74 -19.42 11.12
C ALA A 11 -13.46 -20.78 11.13
N HIS A 12 -14.80 -20.81 11.12
CA HIS A 12 -15.54 -22.08 11.05
C HIS A 12 -15.29 -22.81 9.73
N ALA A 13 -15.28 -22.10 8.60
CA ALA A 13 -15.03 -22.72 7.31
C ALA A 13 -13.58 -23.24 7.18
N ILE A 14 -12.61 -22.59 7.84
CA ILE A 14 -11.24 -23.11 7.96
C ILE A 14 -11.22 -24.35 8.87
N ASP A 15 -11.88 -24.29 10.03
CA ASP A 15 -11.95 -25.41 10.98
C ASP A 15 -12.52 -26.67 10.34
N ASP A 16 -13.54 -26.53 9.49
CA ASP A 16 -14.18 -27.62 8.74
C ASP A 16 -13.25 -28.35 7.76
N VAL A 17 -12.22 -27.67 7.21
CA VAL A 17 -11.28 -28.25 6.24
C VAL A 17 -10.01 -28.79 6.88
N LEU A 18 -9.79 -28.50 8.15
CA LEU A 18 -8.61 -28.97 8.88
C LEU A 18 -8.81 -30.41 9.36
N ASP A 19 -7.72 -31.18 9.35
CA ASP A 19 -7.66 -32.55 9.86
C ASP A 19 -6.84 -32.68 11.15
N ALA A 20 -6.14 -31.61 11.55
CA ALA A 20 -5.31 -31.56 12.75
C ALA A 20 -5.29 -30.15 13.36
N PRO A 21 -4.83 -30.01 14.62
CA PRO A 21 -4.86 -28.72 15.32
C PRO A 21 -4.06 -27.60 14.64
N VAL A 22 -4.63 -26.38 14.66
CA VAL A 22 -4.01 -25.12 14.24
C VAL A 22 -4.16 -24.09 15.36
N LEU A 23 -3.10 -23.34 15.66
CA LEU A 23 -3.15 -22.35 16.74
C LEU A 23 -3.71 -21.03 16.24
N VAL A 24 -4.61 -20.45 17.04
CA VAL A 24 -5.02 -19.05 16.91
C VAL A 24 -4.15 -18.21 17.84
N THR A 25 -3.25 -17.42 17.26
CA THR A 25 -2.23 -16.64 18.00
C THR A 25 -2.67 -15.20 18.33
N GLY A 26 -3.75 -14.76 17.69
CA GLY A 26 -4.39 -13.46 17.85
C GLY A 26 -5.54 -13.46 18.85
N SER A 27 -6.46 -12.52 18.69
CA SER A 27 -7.73 -12.55 19.44
C SER A 27 -8.63 -13.64 18.87
N PRO A 28 -9.23 -14.51 19.69
CA PRO A 28 -10.08 -15.59 19.20
C PRO A 28 -11.39 -15.04 18.61
N PRO A 29 -11.98 -15.72 17.59
CA PRO A 29 -13.33 -15.44 17.15
C PRO A 29 -14.35 -15.57 18.31
N PRO A 30 -15.42 -14.75 18.36
CA PRO A 30 -15.80 -13.72 17.37
C PRO A 30 -15.16 -12.35 17.61
N HIS A 31 -14.26 -12.21 18.60
CA HIS A 31 -13.76 -10.92 19.06
C HIS A 31 -12.58 -10.38 18.26
N GLY A 32 -11.93 -11.22 17.45
CA GLY A 32 -10.87 -10.83 16.52
C GLY A 32 -11.40 -10.04 15.32
N ARG A 33 -10.66 -8.98 14.93
CA ARG A 33 -10.89 -8.27 13.66
C ARG A 33 -10.27 -9.03 12.47
N ASP A 34 -9.23 -9.80 12.77
CA ASP A 34 -8.41 -10.63 11.90
C ASP A 34 -8.27 -12.03 12.52
N LEU A 35 -7.80 -12.98 11.71
CA LEU A 35 -7.53 -14.35 12.13
C LEU A 35 -6.05 -14.68 11.96
N ASP A 36 -5.31 -14.69 13.08
CA ASP A 36 -3.88 -15.02 13.09
C ASP A 36 -3.68 -16.51 13.37
N LEU A 37 -3.32 -17.28 12.36
CA LEU A 37 -3.13 -18.73 12.40
C LEU A 37 -1.64 -19.10 12.38
N LEU A 38 -1.28 -20.07 13.21
CA LEU A 38 -0.02 -20.79 13.12
C LEU A 38 -0.33 -22.26 12.85
N ALA A 39 0.09 -22.73 11.67
CA ALA A 39 -0.19 -24.07 11.18
C ALA A 39 1.11 -24.80 10.82
N ARG A 40 1.12 -26.13 10.96
CA ARG A 40 2.18 -26.97 10.38
C ARG A 40 2.08 -26.94 8.85
N CYS A 41 3.12 -27.39 8.16
CA CYS A 41 3.20 -27.35 6.69
C CYS A 41 1.93 -27.91 6.00
N ALA A 42 1.54 -29.15 6.32
CA ALA A 42 0.35 -29.79 5.74
C ALA A 42 -0.95 -29.02 5.97
N GLN A 43 -1.20 -28.57 7.21
CA GLN A 43 -2.40 -27.78 7.52
C GLN A 43 -2.35 -26.39 6.85
N SER A 44 -1.17 -25.79 6.71
CA SER A 44 -1.02 -24.52 6.01
C SER A 44 -1.41 -24.64 4.54
N GLU A 45 -1.02 -25.72 3.86
CA GLU A 45 -1.40 -25.97 2.46
C GLU A 45 -2.92 -26.12 2.29
N LEU A 46 -3.59 -26.81 3.22
CA LEU A 46 -5.06 -26.90 3.25
C LEU A 46 -5.71 -25.52 3.41
N VAL A 47 -5.23 -24.72 4.37
CA VAL A 47 -5.75 -23.38 4.61
C VAL A 47 -5.51 -22.46 3.41
N ARG A 48 -4.31 -22.48 2.80
CA ARG A 48 -4.01 -21.70 1.59
C ARG A 48 -4.93 -22.06 0.43
N SER A 49 -5.06 -23.35 0.15
CA SER A 49 -5.94 -23.85 -0.91
C SER A 49 -7.39 -23.42 -0.68
N PHE A 50 -7.87 -23.51 0.56
CA PHE A 50 -9.19 -23.01 0.94
C PHE A 50 -9.34 -21.50 0.72
N LEU A 51 -8.37 -20.70 1.18
CA LEU A 51 -8.39 -19.24 1.06
C LEU A 51 -8.39 -18.79 -0.41
N GLU A 52 -7.55 -19.40 -1.25
CA GLU A 52 -7.54 -19.16 -2.70
C GLU A 52 -8.91 -19.46 -3.33
N GLN A 53 -9.51 -20.60 -3.00
CA GLN A 53 -10.85 -20.99 -3.49
C GLN A 53 -11.97 -20.03 -3.02
N GLN A 54 -11.79 -19.38 -1.87
CA GLN A 54 -12.72 -18.35 -1.38
C GLN A 54 -12.42 -16.93 -1.89
N GLY A 55 -11.43 -16.78 -2.78
CA GLY A 55 -11.07 -15.51 -3.41
C GLY A 55 -10.21 -14.60 -2.52
N PHE A 56 -9.53 -15.14 -1.50
CA PHE A 56 -8.52 -14.38 -0.78
C PHE A 56 -7.26 -14.25 -1.63
N LEU A 57 -6.64 -13.08 -1.57
CA LEU A 57 -5.38 -12.77 -2.25
C LEU A 57 -4.24 -12.82 -1.24
N ALA A 58 -3.16 -13.52 -1.57
CA ALA A 58 -1.98 -13.61 -0.74
C ALA A 58 -1.04 -12.40 -0.92
N TRP A 59 -0.50 -11.89 0.19
CA TRP A 59 0.67 -11.01 0.22
C TRP A 59 1.55 -11.37 1.43
N HIS A 60 2.72 -11.94 1.15
CA HIS A 60 3.56 -12.61 2.15
C HIS A 60 2.79 -13.68 2.94
N THR A 61 2.66 -13.53 4.26
CA THR A 61 1.91 -14.42 5.16
C THR A 61 0.45 -13.99 5.33
N THR A 62 0.06 -12.82 4.81
CA THR A 62 -1.29 -12.27 4.99
C THR A 62 -2.15 -12.57 3.77
N TRP A 63 -3.34 -13.08 4.04
CA TRP A 63 -4.39 -13.31 3.06
C TRP A 63 -5.49 -12.30 3.30
N ALA A 64 -5.91 -11.59 2.26
CA ALA A 64 -6.96 -10.58 2.36
C ALA A 64 -8.04 -10.81 1.30
N ARG A 65 -9.28 -10.57 1.68
CA ARG A 65 -10.39 -10.45 0.74
C ARG A 65 -11.12 -9.14 0.96
N PHE A 66 -11.39 -8.44 -0.13
CA PHE A 66 -11.98 -7.10 -0.10
C PHE A 66 -13.44 -7.15 -0.52
N ASP A 67 -14.30 -6.40 0.17
CA ASP A 67 -15.73 -6.30 -0.14
C ASP A 67 -16.16 -4.88 -0.57
N GLY A 68 -15.20 -3.95 -0.66
CA GLY A 68 -15.42 -2.54 -1.00
C GLY A 68 -15.68 -1.63 0.21
N HIS A 69 -15.93 -2.21 1.38
CA HIS A 69 -16.10 -1.49 2.65
C HIS A 69 -14.92 -1.68 3.61
N GLY A 70 -14.21 -2.78 3.47
CA GLY A 70 -13.00 -3.10 4.22
C GLY A 70 -12.30 -4.35 3.70
N ALA A 71 -11.56 -5.00 4.59
CA ALA A 71 -10.87 -6.26 4.32
C ALA A 71 -11.16 -7.28 5.43
N LEU A 72 -11.41 -8.53 5.02
CA LEU A 72 -11.30 -9.70 5.89
C LEU A 72 -9.91 -10.29 5.73
N THR A 73 -9.21 -10.50 6.84
CA THR A 73 -7.83 -10.98 6.81
C THR A 73 -7.58 -12.22 7.62
N VAL A 74 -6.68 -13.04 7.08
CA VAL A 74 -6.11 -14.21 7.73
C VAL A 74 -4.59 -14.09 7.63
N GLU A 75 -3.90 -13.95 8.76
CA GLU A 75 -2.44 -14.07 8.79
C GLU A 75 -2.10 -15.55 9.02
N LEU A 76 -1.42 -16.18 8.06
CA LEU A 76 -1.06 -17.59 8.12
C LEU A 76 0.45 -17.75 8.22
N MET A 77 0.92 -18.08 9.42
CA MET A 77 2.31 -18.38 9.71
C MET A 77 2.57 -19.89 9.61
N LEU A 78 3.67 -20.27 8.97
CA LEU A 78 4.15 -21.65 8.94
C LEU A 78 4.90 -21.96 10.23
N GLY A 79 4.64 -23.11 10.86
CA GLY A 79 5.37 -23.58 12.03
C GLY A 79 6.87 -23.68 11.79
N ASP A 80 7.28 -24.07 10.59
CA ASP A 80 8.68 -24.23 10.19
C ASP A 80 9.46 -22.90 10.18
N ASP A 81 8.78 -21.76 10.00
CA ASP A 81 9.40 -20.42 10.02
C ASP A 81 9.85 -20.02 11.44
N TRP A 82 9.40 -20.73 12.48
CA TRP A 82 9.70 -20.42 13.87
C TRP A 82 10.98 -21.06 14.39
N ALA A 83 11.40 -22.17 13.79
CA ALA A 83 12.57 -22.89 14.23
C ALA A 83 13.82 -22.38 13.54
N SER A 84 14.82 -22.07 14.37
CA SER A 84 16.11 -21.62 13.87
C SER A 84 17.06 -22.77 13.50
N ALA A 85 16.75 -23.98 13.99
CA ALA A 85 17.35 -25.23 13.56
C ALA A 85 16.51 -25.85 12.43
N ARG A 86 17.17 -26.30 11.36
CA ARG A 86 16.49 -27.01 10.26
C ARG A 86 15.85 -28.29 10.81
N GLY A 87 14.58 -28.54 10.49
CA GLY A 87 13.92 -29.83 10.74
C GLY A 87 12.86 -29.86 11.84
N HIS A 88 12.44 -28.72 12.41
CA HIS A 88 11.24 -28.69 13.24
C HIS A 88 10.02 -28.36 12.38
N ASP A 89 8.93 -29.11 12.55
CA ASP A 89 7.64 -28.96 11.87
C ASP A 89 6.64 -28.07 12.65
N GLY A 90 7.11 -27.44 13.72
CA GLY A 90 6.29 -26.66 14.65
C GLY A 90 5.48 -27.51 15.66
N ALA A 91 5.63 -28.84 15.71
CA ALA A 91 4.88 -29.68 16.66
C ALA A 91 5.06 -29.27 18.13
N GLU A 92 6.25 -28.79 18.50
CA GLU A 92 6.52 -28.30 19.86
C GLU A 92 5.64 -27.11 20.26
N LEU A 93 5.21 -26.28 19.30
CA LEU A 93 4.32 -25.14 19.55
C LEU A 93 2.87 -25.61 19.79
N MET A 94 2.52 -26.81 19.33
CA MET A 94 1.18 -27.40 19.49
C MET A 94 1.01 -28.11 20.84
N VAL A 95 2.09 -28.37 21.58
CA VAL A 95 2.05 -29.11 22.84
C VAL A 95 1.25 -28.33 23.89
N GLY A 96 0.22 -28.98 24.44
CA GLY A 96 -0.66 -28.39 25.45
C GLY A 96 -1.61 -27.32 24.90
N ALA A 97 -1.78 -27.24 23.58
CA ALA A 97 -2.79 -26.37 22.98
C ALA A 97 -4.20 -26.73 23.49
N VAL A 98 -5.02 -25.71 23.72
CA VAL A 98 -6.36 -25.86 24.29
C VAL A 98 -7.39 -25.58 23.19
N PRO A 99 -8.28 -26.52 22.84
CA PRO A 99 -9.30 -26.30 21.82
C PRO A 99 -10.13 -25.04 22.09
N LEU A 100 -10.43 -24.28 21.03
CA LEU A 100 -11.35 -23.16 21.14
C LEU A 100 -12.79 -23.67 21.27
N PRO A 101 -13.61 -23.11 22.20
CA PRO A 101 -15.01 -23.49 22.30
C PRO A 101 -15.75 -23.32 20.96
N GLY A 102 -16.40 -24.39 20.50
CA GLY A 102 -17.14 -24.40 19.22
C GLY A 102 -16.30 -24.74 17.98
N PHE A 103 -15.01 -25.01 18.14
CA PHE A 103 -14.10 -25.41 17.06
C PHE A 103 -13.49 -26.78 17.37
N ARG A 104 -13.25 -27.58 16.32
CA ARG A 104 -12.68 -28.94 16.44
C ARG A 104 -11.16 -28.93 16.32
N HIS A 105 -10.63 -28.10 15.44
CA HIS A 105 -9.22 -28.08 15.04
C HIS A 105 -8.55 -26.75 15.42
N LEU A 106 -9.28 -25.65 15.56
CA LEU A 106 -8.70 -24.40 16.05
C LEU A 106 -8.50 -24.43 17.57
N SER A 107 -7.28 -24.11 18.00
CA SER A 107 -6.86 -24.14 19.41
C SER A 107 -6.16 -22.86 19.83
N ARG A 108 -6.21 -22.50 21.11
CA ARG A 108 -5.35 -21.47 21.71
C ARG A 108 -3.99 -22.10 22.07
N PRO A 109 -2.89 -21.33 21.96
CA PRO A 109 -1.60 -21.79 22.44
C PRO A 109 -1.61 -22.00 23.96
N ALA A 110 -0.83 -22.97 24.44
CA ALA A 110 -0.54 -23.11 25.87
C ALA A 110 0.12 -21.82 26.41
N PRO A 111 0.01 -21.50 27.72
CA PRO A 111 0.57 -20.26 28.28
C PRO A 111 2.07 -20.07 27.99
N HIS A 112 2.89 -21.12 28.11
CA HIS A 112 4.33 -21.03 27.84
C HIS A 112 4.63 -20.81 26.35
N VAL A 113 3.83 -21.41 25.45
CA VAL A 113 3.89 -21.15 24.00
C VAL A 113 3.51 -19.70 23.70
N GLN A 114 2.44 -19.17 24.32
CA GLN A 114 2.02 -17.78 24.14
C GLN A 114 3.12 -16.78 24.51
N LEU A 115 3.93 -17.06 25.54
CA LEU A 115 5.11 -16.24 25.87
C LEU A 115 6.16 -16.26 24.75
N VAL A 116 6.48 -17.44 24.22
CA VAL A 116 7.43 -17.58 23.09
C VAL A 116 6.92 -16.86 21.84
N LEU A 117 5.64 -17.02 21.50
CA LEU A 117 5.02 -16.33 20.36
C LEU A 117 5.09 -14.81 20.52
N THR A 118 4.79 -14.31 21.71
CA THR A 118 4.82 -12.87 22.00
C THR A 118 6.26 -12.32 21.99
N ALA A 119 7.22 -13.09 22.48
CA ALA A 119 8.64 -12.73 22.46
C ALA A 119 9.19 -12.59 21.03
N GLN A 120 8.78 -13.47 20.11
CA GLN A 120 9.16 -13.34 18.71
C GLN A 120 8.48 -12.12 18.06
N SER A 121 7.19 -11.89 18.32
CA SER A 121 6.49 -10.70 17.83
C SER A 121 7.15 -9.40 18.32
N LEU A 122 7.65 -9.39 19.57
CA LEU A 122 8.41 -8.28 20.13
C LEU A 122 9.67 -7.99 19.30
N LEU A 123 10.42 -9.01 18.88
CA LEU A 123 11.56 -8.83 17.98
C LEU A 123 11.16 -8.26 16.63
N LEU A 124 10.16 -8.87 15.97
CA LEU A 124 9.70 -8.47 14.65
C LEU A 124 9.19 -7.02 14.63
N ARG A 125 8.62 -6.57 15.75
CA ARG A 125 8.17 -5.18 15.96
C ARG A 125 9.25 -4.29 16.57
N ARG A 126 10.53 -4.66 16.44
CA ARG A 126 11.71 -3.87 16.87
C ARG A 126 11.65 -3.45 18.34
N GLY A 127 11.27 -4.39 19.20
CA GLY A 127 11.14 -4.19 20.64
C GLY A 127 9.90 -3.41 21.06
N ARG A 128 8.88 -3.27 20.19
CA ARG A 128 7.58 -2.68 20.56
C ARG A 128 6.58 -3.78 20.87
N LEU A 129 6.19 -3.86 22.14
CA LEU A 129 5.08 -4.70 22.58
C LEU A 129 3.76 -3.94 22.40
N THR A 130 2.81 -4.49 21.64
CA THR A 130 1.48 -3.88 21.51
C THR A 130 0.69 -4.04 22.81
N PRO A 131 -0.35 -3.20 23.07
CA PRO A 131 -1.21 -3.39 24.23
C PRO A 131 -1.84 -4.78 24.28
N GLY A 132 -2.30 -5.32 23.14
CA GLY A 132 -2.85 -6.67 23.04
C GLY A 132 -1.81 -7.77 23.32
N GLY A 133 -0.59 -7.64 22.77
CA GLY A 133 0.50 -8.57 23.05
C GLY A 133 0.93 -8.55 24.52
N ARG A 134 0.97 -7.36 25.14
CA ARG A 134 1.25 -7.22 26.57
C ARG A 134 0.21 -7.93 27.42
N ARG A 135 -1.08 -7.69 27.18
CA ARG A 135 -2.17 -8.37 27.90
C ARG A 135 -2.04 -9.88 27.81
N ARG A 136 -1.93 -10.44 26.60
CA ARG A 136 -1.79 -11.89 26.40
C ARG A 136 -0.57 -12.49 27.12
N ALA A 137 0.57 -11.80 27.08
CA ALA A 137 1.77 -12.28 27.78
C ALA A 137 1.66 -12.16 29.31
N THR A 138 1.01 -11.11 29.82
CA THR A 138 0.69 -10.98 31.24
C THR A 138 -0.26 -12.09 31.71
N ASP A 139 -1.34 -12.34 30.96
CA ASP A 139 -2.32 -13.39 31.26
C ASP A 139 -1.67 -14.78 31.25
N ALA A 140 -0.81 -15.06 30.26
CA ALA A 140 -0.04 -16.29 30.20
C ALA A 140 0.92 -16.44 31.40
N ALA A 141 1.64 -15.38 31.76
CA ALA A 141 2.55 -15.39 32.90
C ALA A 141 1.83 -15.57 34.25
N ALA A 142 0.56 -15.17 34.35
CA ALA A 142 -0.25 -15.35 35.55
C ALA A 142 -0.67 -16.82 35.80
N SER A 143 -0.50 -17.71 34.82
CA SER A 143 -0.87 -19.14 34.93
C SER A 143 0.06 -19.94 35.86
N GLY A 144 1.18 -19.36 36.32
CA GLY A 144 2.05 -19.92 37.35
C GLY A 144 3.55 -19.68 37.11
N PRO A 145 4.40 -19.83 38.14
CA PRO A 145 5.84 -19.56 38.03
C PRO A 145 6.56 -20.47 37.02
N ARG A 146 6.14 -21.75 36.94
CA ARG A 146 6.71 -22.74 36.02
C ARG A 146 6.52 -22.39 34.53
N VAL A 147 5.56 -21.54 34.20
CA VAL A 147 5.28 -21.15 32.81
C VAL A 147 6.49 -20.47 32.16
N TRP A 148 7.28 -19.72 32.93
CA TRP A 148 8.51 -19.11 32.42
C TRP A 148 9.63 -20.14 32.22
N ASP A 149 9.71 -21.16 33.06
CA ASP A 149 10.69 -22.23 32.93
C ASP A 149 10.37 -23.07 31.67
N ASP A 150 9.10 -23.46 31.50
CA ASP A 150 8.61 -24.15 30.31
C ASP A 150 8.84 -23.33 29.03
N ALA A 151 8.59 -22.02 29.10
CA ALA A 151 8.82 -21.12 27.97
C ALA A 151 10.31 -20.97 27.66
N ALA A 152 11.18 -20.94 28.68
CA ALA A 152 12.62 -20.86 28.51
C ALA A 152 13.18 -22.15 27.89
N ASP A 153 12.67 -23.32 28.27
CA ASP A 153 13.05 -24.61 27.70
C ASP A 153 12.59 -24.73 26.25
N LEU A 154 11.33 -24.40 25.95
CA LEU A 154 10.83 -24.32 24.57
C LEU A 154 11.64 -23.32 23.74
N ALA A 155 11.92 -22.15 24.29
CA ALA A 155 12.75 -21.15 23.63
C ALA A 155 14.19 -21.62 23.40
N ARG A 156 14.76 -22.45 24.27
CA ARG A 156 16.09 -23.04 24.07
C ARG A 156 16.09 -23.95 22.84
N ARG A 157 15.07 -24.80 22.69
CA ARG A 157 14.89 -25.68 21.52
C ARG A 157 14.73 -24.89 20.23
N LEU A 158 13.97 -23.79 20.27
CA LEU A 158 13.74 -22.92 19.11
C LEU A 158 14.86 -21.89 18.84
N GLY A 159 15.82 -21.74 19.77
CA GLY A 159 16.86 -20.71 19.73
C GLY A 159 16.35 -19.29 20.04
N LEU A 160 15.22 -19.15 20.71
CA LEU A 160 14.51 -17.91 21.08
C LEU A 160 14.73 -17.48 22.54
N THR A 161 15.76 -18.00 23.23
CA THR A 161 16.01 -17.72 24.66
C THR A 161 16.11 -16.22 24.98
N ALA A 162 16.94 -15.46 24.25
CA ALA A 162 17.11 -14.04 24.53
C ALA A 162 15.86 -13.18 24.22
N PRO A 163 15.08 -13.46 23.15
CA PRO A 163 13.76 -12.87 22.98
C PRO A 163 12.81 -13.08 24.16
N VAL A 164 12.76 -14.28 24.74
CA VAL A 164 11.92 -14.56 25.92
C VAL A 164 12.41 -13.77 27.13
N GLU A 165 13.72 -13.69 27.34
CA GLU A 165 14.28 -12.87 28.43
C GLU A 165 14.04 -11.36 28.22
N MET A 166 14.09 -10.89 26.97
CA MET A 166 13.71 -9.52 26.61
C MET A 166 12.22 -9.27 26.92
N LEU A 167 11.33 -10.20 26.61
CA LEU A 167 9.91 -10.10 26.95
C LEU A 167 9.71 -10.04 28.48
N ARG A 168 10.36 -10.93 29.24
CA ARG A 168 10.30 -10.97 30.70
C ARG A 168 10.66 -9.61 31.31
N ARG A 169 11.78 -9.01 30.88
CA ARG A 169 12.21 -7.69 31.31
C ARG A 169 11.26 -6.57 30.87
N SER A 170 10.67 -6.69 29.68
CA SER A 170 9.68 -5.72 29.19
C SER A 170 8.37 -5.76 29.98
N LEU A 171 7.97 -6.92 30.50
CA LEU A 171 6.76 -7.07 31.32
C LEU A 171 7.01 -6.61 32.77
N ALA A 172 8.21 -6.82 33.31
CA ALA A 172 8.60 -6.32 34.62
C ALA A 172 8.65 -4.78 34.69
N THR A 173 8.70 -4.10 33.54
CA THR A 173 8.64 -2.63 33.47
C THR A 173 7.21 -2.19 33.11
N PRO A 174 6.52 -1.38 33.94
CA PRO A 174 5.18 -0.90 33.63
C PRO A 174 5.19 0.06 32.42
N GLU A 175 6.25 0.84 32.27
CA GLU A 175 6.42 1.81 31.20
C GLU A 175 7.01 1.20 29.92
N ALA A 176 6.65 1.78 28.78
CA ALA A 176 7.28 1.44 27.52
C ALA A 176 8.75 1.88 27.53
N TRP A 177 9.67 0.99 27.13
CA TRP A 177 11.09 1.35 27.07
C TRP A 177 11.34 2.55 26.15
N ALA A 178 12.16 3.48 26.64
CA ALA A 178 12.74 4.54 25.83
C ALA A 178 13.53 3.95 24.63
N SER A 179 13.62 4.71 23.54
CA SER A 179 14.26 4.28 22.29
C SER A 179 15.70 3.73 22.48
N PRO A 180 16.59 4.35 23.28
CA PRO A 180 17.96 3.84 23.44
C PRO A 180 17.99 2.46 24.09
N ARG A 181 17.24 2.28 25.18
CA ARG A 181 17.14 1.00 25.90
C ARG A 181 16.53 -0.07 24.99
N ARG A 182 15.46 0.26 24.27
CA ARG A 182 14.82 -0.67 23.32
C ARG A 182 15.79 -1.17 22.26
N THR A 183 16.59 -0.27 21.69
CA THR A 183 17.61 -0.62 20.69
C THR A 183 18.69 -1.51 21.30
N ALA A 184 19.19 -1.18 22.51
CA ALA A 184 20.17 -2.02 23.20
C ALA A 184 19.65 -3.43 23.46
N GLU A 185 18.43 -3.56 23.97
CA GLU A 185 17.79 -4.86 24.23
C GLU A 185 17.57 -5.67 22.95
N LEU A 186 17.16 -4.99 21.87
CA LEU A 186 17.00 -5.63 20.56
C LEU A 186 18.34 -6.14 20.03
N LEU A 187 19.41 -5.34 20.13
CA LEU A 187 20.76 -5.75 19.71
C LEU A 187 21.26 -6.94 20.53
N LEU A 188 21.02 -6.98 21.84
CA LEU A 188 21.36 -8.13 22.69
C LEU A 188 20.59 -9.38 22.26
N ALA A 189 19.29 -9.26 21.99
CA ALA A 189 18.44 -10.38 21.58
C ALA A 189 18.75 -10.92 20.17
N VAL A 190 19.26 -10.06 19.27
CA VAL A 190 19.70 -10.46 17.93
C VAL A 190 21.15 -10.95 17.91
N GLY A 191 21.99 -10.40 18.78
CA GLY A 191 23.38 -10.79 18.93
C GLY A 191 23.57 -12.15 19.61
N SER A 192 22.52 -12.68 20.24
CA SER A 192 22.50 -13.98 20.91
C SER A 192 21.94 -15.07 19.98
N GLY A 193 22.58 -16.23 20.00
CA GLY A 193 22.20 -17.42 19.22
C GLY A 193 23.22 -17.84 18.15
N PRO A 194 22.98 -18.99 17.48
CA PRO A 194 23.88 -19.50 16.45
C PRO A 194 24.02 -18.53 15.28
N ARG A 195 25.19 -18.50 14.62
CA ARG A 195 25.53 -17.54 13.54
C ARG A 195 24.47 -17.43 12.44
N GLY A 196 23.88 -18.56 12.01
CA GLY A 196 22.84 -18.58 10.97
C GLY A 196 21.52 -17.91 11.39
N VAL A 197 21.19 -18.00 12.68
CA VAL A 197 19.97 -17.41 13.26
C VAL A 197 20.13 -15.89 13.40
N ARG A 198 21.33 -15.46 13.80
CA ARG A 198 21.68 -14.05 13.93
C ARG A 198 21.57 -13.31 12.61
N SER A 199 22.07 -13.88 11.52
CA SER A 199 21.97 -13.25 10.20
C SER A 199 20.54 -13.20 9.67
N ALA A 200 19.72 -14.22 9.90
CA ALA A 200 18.30 -14.20 9.57
C ALA A 200 17.53 -13.12 10.36
N ARG A 201 17.76 -13.03 11.68
CA ARG A 201 17.14 -12.01 12.54
C ARG A 201 17.62 -10.60 12.20
N ALA A 202 18.93 -10.41 12.02
CA ALA A 202 19.50 -9.12 11.65
C ALA A 202 18.90 -8.61 10.33
N ARG A 203 18.74 -9.48 9.32
CA ARG A 203 18.07 -9.13 8.05
C ARG A 203 16.61 -8.68 8.25
N GLY A 204 15.90 -9.25 9.23
CA GLY A 204 14.55 -8.81 9.60
C GLY A 204 14.51 -7.42 10.26
N LEU A 205 15.61 -6.99 10.88
CA LEU A 205 15.70 -5.69 11.55
C LEU A 205 16.15 -4.55 10.63
N VAL A 206 16.96 -4.84 9.62
CA VAL A 206 17.39 -3.85 8.63
C VAL A 206 16.15 -3.19 8.02
N PRO A 207 16.04 -1.85 7.99
CA PRO A 207 14.96 -1.16 7.30
C PRO A 207 14.92 -1.61 5.85
N ARG A 208 13.91 -2.41 5.49
CA ARG A 208 13.85 -3.06 4.18
C ARG A 208 13.78 -2.06 3.01
N ARG A 209 13.39 -0.80 3.24
CA ARG A 209 13.32 0.23 2.20
C ARG A 209 13.58 1.63 2.77
N TRP A 210 14.25 2.47 1.98
CA TRP A 210 14.47 3.89 2.28
C TRP A 210 13.25 4.76 1.92
N ARG A 211 12.30 4.20 1.15
CA ARG A 211 11.01 4.80 0.81
C ARG A 211 9.86 3.79 1.05
N PRO A 212 8.63 4.25 1.34
CA PRO A 212 7.44 3.41 1.38
C PRO A 212 7.14 2.81 0.01
N THR A 213 6.33 1.75 -0.03
CA THR A 213 5.71 1.31 -1.28
C THR A 213 4.74 2.40 -1.75
N LEU A 214 4.93 2.91 -2.96
CA LEU A 214 4.18 4.01 -3.54
C LEU A 214 3.00 3.48 -4.35
N VAL A 215 1.79 3.84 -3.95
CA VAL A 215 0.56 3.50 -4.66
C VAL A 215 -0.07 4.79 -5.13
N SER A 216 -0.26 4.98 -6.45
CA SER A 216 -0.90 6.18 -7.00
C SER A 216 -2.28 5.89 -7.56
N LEU A 217 -3.27 6.70 -7.16
CA LEU A 217 -4.59 6.76 -7.79
C LEU A 217 -4.69 8.00 -8.66
N SER A 218 -4.92 7.79 -9.94
CA SER A 218 -4.92 8.82 -10.99
C SER A 218 -6.24 8.84 -11.75
N GLY A 219 -6.51 9.95 -12.45
CA GLY A 219 -7.70 10.10 -13.29
C GLY A 219 -8.24 11.53 -13.35
N PRO A 220 -9.20 11.81 -14.24
CA PRO A 220 -9.78 13.14 -14.39
C PRO A 220 -10.55 13.59 -13.14
N ASP A 221 -10.79 14.89 -13.03
CA ASP A 221 -11.58 15.42 -11.92
C ASP A 221 -13.05 14.97 -12.03
N GLY A 222 -13.64 14.61 -10.90
CA GLY A 222 -14.93 13.90 -10.86
C GLY A 222 -14.85 12.37 -10.93
N SER A 223 -13.67 11.76 -11.11
CA SER A 223 -13.55 10.29 -11.22
C SER A 223 -13.62 9.51 -9.89
N GLY A 224 -13.74 10.20 -8.75
CA GLY A 224 -13.87 9.55 -7.43
C GLY A 224 -12.56 9.16 -6.74
N LYS A 225 -11.39 9.64 -7.22
CA LYS A 225 -10.06 9.36 -6.65
C LYS A 225 -9.98 9.54 -5.13
N SER A 226 -10.44 10.68 -4.61
CA SER A 226 -10.32 10.98 -3.18
C SER A 226 -11.16 10.03 -2.32
N THR A 227 -12.34 9.62 -2.81
CA THR A 227 -13.18 8.58 -2.19
C THR A 227 -12.48 7.25 -2.20
N GLN A 228 -11.95 6.82 -3.35
CA GLN A 228 -11.27 5.53 -3.48
C GLN A 228 -9.96 5.48 -2.71
N ARG A 229 -9.23 6.60 -2.59
CA ARG A 229 -8.07 6.70 -1.70
C ARG A 229 -8.45 6.41 -0.25
N ALA A 230 -9.52 7.04 0.24
CA ALA A 230 -9.95 6.85 1.62
C ALA A 230 -10.35 5.39 1.88
N ARG A 231 -11.10 4.78 0.95
CA ARG A 231 -11.52 3.36 1.03
C ARG A 231 -10.35 2.40 0.93
N LEU A 232 -9.40 2.64 0.03
CA LEU A 232 -8.19 1.83 -0.11
C LEU A 232 -7.34 1.90 1.17
N ARG A 233 -7.13 3.10 1.71
CA ARG A 233 -6.39 3.26 2.97
C ARG A 233 -7.05 2.49 4.11
N LYS A 234 -8.38 2.64 4.26
CA LYS A 234 -9.13 1.88 5.24
C LYS A 234 -8.98 0.38 5.04
N SER A 235 -9.13 -0.12 3.82
CA SER A 235 -9.01 -1.55 3.51
C SER A 235 -7.62 -2.11 3.81
N LEU A 236 -6.56 -1.35 3.51
CA LEU A 236 -5.19 -1.75 3.85
C LEU A 236 -4.92 -1.68 5.37
N GLU A 237 -5.47 -0.68 6.07
CA GLU A 237 -5.39 -0.58 7.53
C GLU A 237 -6.21 -1.68 8.23
N ASP A 238 -7.38 -2.04 7.69
CA ASP A 238 -8.18 -3.22 8.07
C ASP A 238 -7.36 -4.49 7.91
N ALA A 239 -6.57 -4.57 6.83
CA ALA A 239 -5.66 -5.67 6.57
C ALA A 239 -4.32 -5.62 7.33
N GLY A 240 -4.20 -4.75 8.33
CA GLY A 240 -3.02 -4.65 9.20
C GLY A 240 -1.79 -4.01 8.54
N VAL A 241 -1.96 -3.39 7.37
CA VAL A 241 -0.87 -2.71 6.64
C VAL A 241 -0.80 -1.25 7.07
N PRO A 242 0.30 -0.77 7.68
CA PRO A 242 0.43 0.63 8.05
C PRO A 242 0.47 1.52 6.80
N THR A 243 -0.58 2.31 6.60
CA THR A 243 -0.69 3.20 5.44
C THR A 243 -0.71 4.67 5.82
N ALA A 244 -0.24 5.51 4.90
CA ALA A 244 -0.43 6.95 4.95
C ALA A 244 -1.03 7.44 3.63
N GLY A 245 -1.70 8.60 3.69
CA GLY A 245 -2.20 9.28 2.52
C GLY A 245 -1.39 10.55 2.26
N ALA A 246 -1.05 10.79 1.00
CA ALA A 246 -0.54 12.07 0.55
C ALA A 246 -1.39 12.58 -0.62
N TRP A 247 -1.52 13.89 -0.71
CA TRP A 247 -2.08 14.56 -1.88
C TRP A 247 -0.97 15.33 -2.55
N VAL A 248 -0.69 15.03 -3.82
CA VAL A 248 0.32 15.77 -4.57
C VAL A 248 -0.37 16.85 -5.37
N ARG A 249 -0.02 18.10 -5.07
CA ARG A 249 -0.40 19.24 -5.89
C ARG A 249 0.27 19.08 -7.26
N THR A 250 -0.51 18.72 -8.26
CA THR A 250 -0.08 18.81 -9.66
C THR A 250 -0.37 20.21 -10.15
N THR A 251 0.59 20.84 -10.83
CA THR A 251 0.55 22.28 -11.18
C THR A 251 -0.83 22.70 -11.68
N GLU A 252 -1.35 23.74 -11.06
CA GLU A 252 -2.35 24.60 -11.68
C GLU A 252 -1.61 25.51 -12.65
N ARG A 253 -2.24 25.77 -13.81
CA ARG A 253 -1.70 26.51 -14.96
C ARG A 253 -0.82 27.69 -14.52
N PRO A 254 0.52 27.56 -14.44
CA PRO A 254 1.31 28.70 -14.01
C PRO A 254 1.25 29.74 -15.12
N PRO A 255 0.91 31.01 -14.81
CA PRO A 255 0.88 32.05 -15.81
C PRO A 255 2.29 32.18 -16.41
N LEU A 256 2.35 32.49 -17.71
CA LEU A 256 3.61 32.95 -18.29
C LEU A 256 4.05 34.20 -17.50
N PRO A 257 5.34 34.33 -17.15
CA PRO A 257 5.87 35.57 -16.61
C PRO A 257 5.45 36.73 -17.53
N GLY A 258 4.96 37.83 -16.95
CA GLY A 258 4.41 39.00 -17.68
C GLY A 258 5.17 39.40 -18.96
N PRO A 259 6.51 39.53 -18.95
CA PRO A 259 7.25 39.88 -20.16
C PRO A 259 7.21 38.79 -21.25
N LEU A 260 7.25 37.51 -20.88
CA LEU A 260 7.12 36.40 -21.82
C LEU A 260 5.70 36.26 -22.35
N ARG A 261 4.69 36.58 -21.54
CA ARG A 261 3.29 36.60 -21.97
C ARG A 261 3.04 37.70 -23.00
N ALA A 262 3.39 38.94 -22.68
CA ALA A 262 3.23 40.08 -23.58
C ALA A 262 4.01 39.87 -24.89
N PHE A 263 5.20 39.26 -24.80
CA PHE A 263 6.00 38.93 -25.98
C PHE A 263 5.37 37.78 -26.79
N ALA A 264 4.97 36.68 -26.15
CA ALA A 264 4.34 35.55 -26.84
C ALA A 264 3.01 35.94 -27.50
N ASP A 265 2.16 36.72 -26.82
CA ASP A 265 0.86 37.18 -27.35
C ASP A 265 1.04 38.08 -28.59
N ARG A 266 2.16 38.83 -28.68
CA ARG A 266 2.53 39.61 -29.88
C ARG A 266 2.79 38.73 -31.11
N TRP A 267 3.26 37.49 -30.91
CA TRP A 267 3.58 36.54 -31.97
C TRP A 267 2.50 35.44 -32.15
N ARG A 268 1.68 35.21 -31.13
CA ARG A 268 0.56 34.26 -31.06
C ARG A 268 -0.77 35.03 -31.06
N ARG A 269 -1.10 35.74 -32.14
CA ARG A 269 -2.47 36.25 -32.28
C ARG A 269 -3.44 35.06 -32.28
N PRO A 270 -4.53 35.09 -31.50
CA PRO A 270 -5.52 34.02 -31.50
C PRO A 270 -6.22 33.99 -32.87
N VAL A 271 -6.43 32.80 -33.41
CA VAL A 271 -7.53 32.58 -34.35
C VAL A 271 -8.79 32.67 -33.50
N VAL A 272 -9.53 33.76 -33.65
CA VAL A 272 -10.88 33.88 -33.11
C VAL A 272 -11.73 32.82 -33.82
N THR A 273 -12.03 31.72 -33.13
CA THR A 273 -13.22 30.92 -33.41
C THR A 273 -14.33 31.53 -32.57
N ASP A 274 -15.00 32.54 -33.14
CA ASP A 274 -16.29 32.98 -32.63
C ASP A 274 -17.30 31.85 -32.86
N GLY A 275 -18.10 31.58 -31.82
CA GLY A 275 -19.15 30.57 -31.81
C GLY A 275 -20.36 30.97 -32.66
N ALA A 276 -20.18 31.01 -33.97
CA ALA A 276 -21.27 31.04 -34.94
C ALA A 276 -21.16 29.79 -35.83
N THR A 277 -22.32 29.18 -36.06
CA THR A 277 -22.62 28.01 -36.90
C THR A 277 -21.67 27.78 -38.08
N PRO A 278 -21.34 26.51 -38.42
CA PRO A 278 -20.41 26.20 -39.49
C PRO A 278 -21.08 26.41 -40.86
N GLU A 279 -20.90 27.59 -41.43
CA GLU A 279 -20.90 27.70 -42.90
C GLU A 279 -19.53 27.26 -43.45
N PRO A 280 -19.49 26.48 -44.54
CA PRO A 280 -18.25 26.01 -45.13
C PRO A 280 -17.53 27.17 -45.82
N VAL A 281 -16.60 27.81 -45.11
CA VAL A 281 -15.68 28.79 -45.70
C VAL A 281 -14.67 28.03 -46.59
N PRO A 282 -14.45 28.46 -47.85
CA PRO A 282 -13.50 27.81 -48.75
C PRO A 282 -12.08 27.88 -48.19
N ALA A 283 -11.36 26.77 -48.32
CA ALA A 283 -9.99 26.63 -47.86
C ALA A 283 -9.08 27.68 -48.55
N LEU A 284 -8.65 28.69 -47.80
CA LEU A 284 -7.57 29.58 -48.21
C LEU A 284 -6.24 28.80 -48.15
N PRO A 285 -5.55 28.58 -49.29
CA PRO A 285 -4.23 27.97 -49.30
C PRO A 285 -3.19 29.01 -48.85
N GLY A 286 -2.32 28.64 -47.90
CA GLY A 286 -1.14 29.44 -47.56
C GLY A 286 -1.17 30.21 -46.24
N ARG A 287 -1.62 29.60 -45.13
CA ARG A 287 -1.24 30.09 -43.79
C ARG A 287 0.15 29.57 -43.43
N THR A 288 1.18 30.31 -43.84
CA THR A 288 2.55 30.11 -43.33
C THR A 288 2.55 30.36 -41.82
N ARG A 289 2.80 29.31 -41.03
CA ARG A 289 3.11 29.46 -39.60
C ARG A 289 4.31 30.40 -39.52
N ARG A 290 4.11 31.65 -39.07
CA ARG A 290 5.23 32.58 -38.80
C ARG A 290 6.25 31.85 -37.93
N SER A 291 7.49 31.78 -38.41
CA SER A 291 8.59 31.15 -37.68
C SER A 291 8.82 31.89 -36.37
N VAL A 292 8.51 31.25 -35.25
CA VAL A 292 8.75 31.81 -33.92
C VAL A 292 10.27 31.95 -33.74
N PRO A 293 10.79 33.12 -33.31
CA PRO A 293 12.23 33.32 -33.13
C PRO A 293 12.85 32.31 -32.16
N VAL A 294 14.10 31.90 -32.42
CA VAL A 294 14.81 30.85 -31.65
C VAL A 294 14.92 31.20 -30.16
N HIS A 295 15.21 32.47 -29.82
CA HIS A 295 15.32 32.92 -28.43
C HIS A 295 14.00 32.81 -27.66
N VAL A 296 12.85 32.99 -28.33
CA VAL A 296 11.52 32.80 -27.71
C VAL A 296 11.28 31.33 -27.42
N ARG A 297 11.63 30.46 -28.37
CA ARG A 297 11.52 29.01 -28.19
C ARG A 297 12.42 28.53 -27.04
N LEU A 298 13.63 29.08 -26.92
CA LEU A 298 14.55 28.76 -25.82
C LEU A 298 13.99 29.25 -24.47
N ALA A 299 13.50 30.49 -24.39
CA ALA A 299 12.91 31.02 -23.18
C ALA A 299 11.66 30.24 -22.74
N GLU A 300 10.81 29.85 -23.70
CA GLU A 300 9.65 28.98 -23.44
C GLU A 300 10.09 27.61 -22.92
N ARG A 301 11.10 26.97 -23.53
CA ARG A 301 11.66 25.70 -23.05
C ARG A 301 12.25 25.78 -21.65
N LEU A 302 13.04 26.81 -21.36
CA LEU A 302 13.63 27.02 -20.02
C LEU A 302 12.54 27.18 -18.96
N TRP A 303 11.46 27.90 -19.29
CA TRP A 303 10.34 28.06 -18.40
C TRP A 303 9.52 26.76 -18.22
N ILE A 304 9.25 25.99 -19.29
CA ILE A 304 8.59 24.69 -19.14
C ILE A 304 9.47 23.73 -18.31
N THR A 305 10.78 23.76 -18.52
CA THR A 305 11.75 22.97 -17.74
C THR A 305 11.71 23.34 -16.26
N SER A 306 11.60 24.62 -15.91
CA SER A 306 11.48 25.02 -14.50
C SER A 306 10.17 24.54 -13.86
N VAL A 307 9.06 24.51 -14.62
CA VAL A 307 7.79 23.91 -14.18
C VAL A 307 7.94 22.40 -13.94
N VAL A 308 8.63 21.69 -14.83
CA VAL A 308 8.94 20.25 -14.65
C VAL A 308 9.70 20.00 -13.34
N LEU A 309 10.76 20.76 -13.09
CA LEU A 309 11.56 20.62 -11.87
C LEU A 309 10.75 20.95 -10.60
N SER A 310 9.91 21.99 -10.67
CA SER A 310 9.00 22.36 -9.58
C SER A 310 8.00 21.24 -9.27
N ASN A 311 7.38 20.65 -10.30
CA ASN A 311 6.47 19.52 -10.14
C ASN A 311 7.16 18.30 -9.53
N ALA A 312 8.34 17.93 -10.03
CA ALA A 312 9.10 16.81 -9.47
C ALA A 312 9.43 17.03 -7.99
N THR A 313 9.75 18.27 -7.61
CA THR A 313 9.98 18.64 -6.20
C THR A 313 8.73 18.44 -5.34
N LEU A 314 7.54 18.80 -5.84
CA LEU A 314 6.26 18.60 -5.14
C LEU A 314 5.94 17.10 -4.99
N VAL A 315 6.18 16.31 -6.04
CA VAL A 315 6.02 14.85 -6.04
C VAL A 315 6.91 14.22 -4.96
N TRP A 316 8.20 14.55 -4.95
CA TRP A 316 9.13 14.04 -3.95
C TRP A 316 8.81 14.50 -2.52
N ARG A 317 8.35 15.75 -2.34
CA ARG A 317 7.91 16.26 -1.04
C ARG A 317 6.77 15.40 -0.47
N GLY A 318 5.81 15.00 -1.29
CA GLY A 318 4.74 14.08 -0.89
C GLY A 318 5.28 12.73 -0.42
N VAL A 319 6.25 12.17 -1.15
CA VAL A 319 6.92 10.90 -0.78
C VAL A 319 7.66 11.01 0.55
N TRP A 320 8.43 12.08 0.77
CA TRP A 320 9.21 12.26 2.00
C TRP A 320 8.34 12.49 3.23
N GLN A 321 7.20 13.18 3.09
CA GLN A 321 6.25 13.35 4.18
C GLN A 321 5.65 12.01 4.66
N GLY A 322 5.45 11.07 3.73
CA GLY A 322 4.93 9.74 4.01
C GLY A 322 5.99 8.67 4.33
N ARG A 323 7.27 9.03 4.48
CA ARG A 323 8.39 8.08 4.45
C ARG A 323 8.39 7.00 5.56
N THR A 324 7.62 7.21 6.62
CA THR A 324 7.52 6.30 7.76
C THR A 324 6.44 5.22 7.58
N ALA A 325 5.55 5.38 6.60
CA ALA A 325 4.53 4.40 6.29
C ALA A 325 5.13 3.16 5.62
N ARG A 326 4.41 2.03 5.66
CA ARG A 326 4.77 0.86 4.84
C ARG A 326 4.27 1.06 3.40
N VAL A 327 3.05 1.57 3.27
CA VAL A 327 2.43 1.92 1.98
C VAL A 327 1.98 3.39 2.01
N LEU A 328 2.34 4.15 0.98
CA LEU A 328 1.93 5.53 0.79
C LEU A 328 0.95 5.62 -0.38
N VAL A 329 -0.30 5.95 -0.09
CA VAL A 329 -1.36 6.12 -1.10
C VAL A 329 -1.43 7.59 -1.52
N LEU A 330 -1.13 7.85 -2.79
CA LEU A 330 -1.01 9.17 -3.40
C LEU A 330 -2.26 9.48 -4.23
N ASP A 331 -2.97 10.55 -3.86
CA ASP A 331 -4.03 11.15 -4.70
C ASP A 331 -3.38 12.16 -5.63
N ARG A 332 -3.37 11.84 -6.93
CA ARG A 332 -2.58 12.45 -7.99
C ARG A 332 -1.08 12.23 -7.82
N PHE A 333 -0.38 11.83 -8.89
CA PHE A 333 1.06 11.58 -8.84
C PHE A 333 1.73 11.88 -10.20
N VAL A 334 2.71 11.06 -10.61
CA VAL A 334 3.47 11.22 -11.86
C VAL A 334 2.55 11.22 -13.08
N LEU A 335 1.58 10.30 -13.13
CA LEU A 335 0.64 10.18 -14.26
C LEU A 335 -0.18 11.47 -14.44
N ASP A 336 -0.81 11.99 -13.37
CA ASP A 336 -1.62 13.21 -13.45
C ASP A 336 -0.78 14.45 -13.79
N ALA A 337 0.45 14.53 -13.25
CA ALA A 337 1.37 15.62 -13.55
C ALA A 337 1.80 15.61 -15.02
N GLU A 338 2.08 14.42 -15.57
CA GLU A 338 2.41 14.27 -16.97
C GLU A 338 1.24 14.62 -17.90
N VAL A 339 0.04 14.13 -17.60
CA VAL A 339 -1.16 14.47 -18.38
C VAL A 339 -1.37 15.99 -18.41
N LYS A 340 -1.23 16.67 -17.28
CA LYS A 340 -1.34 18.14 -17.22
C LYS A 340 -0.23 18.85 -18.00
N LEU A 341 1.00 18.32 -17.97
CA LEU A 341 2.11 18.86 -18.75
C LEU A 341 1.80 18.78 -20.26
N VAL A 342 1.35 17.63 -20.74
CA VAL A 342 1.00 17.43 -22.16
C VAL A 342 -0.20 18.30 -22.54
N TYR A 343 -1.25 18.32 -21.71
CA TYR A 343 -2.45 19.10 -21.97
C TYR A 343 -2.13 20.60 -22.09
N TRP A 344 -1.45 21.19 -21.10
CA TRP A 344 -1.21 22.64 -21.08
C TRP A 344 -0.15 23.11 -22.07
N TYR A 345 0.90 22.32 -22.31
CA TYR A 345 2.05 22.75 -23.11
C TYR A 345 2.05 22.19 -24.52
N ALA A 346 1.80 20.89 -24.69
CA ALA A 346 1.76 20.31 -26.03
C ALA A 346 0.45 20.64 -26.74
N LEU A 347 -0.70 20.31 -26.13
CA LEU A 347 -1.99 20.43 -26.78
C LEU A 347 -2.47 21.89 -26.87
N ARG A 348 -2.56 22.59 -25.72
CA ARG A 348 -3.08 23.97 -25.67
C ARG A 348 -2.13 25.02 -26.23
N ARG A 349 -0.81 24.79 -26.19
CA ARG A 349 0.19 25.77 -26.64
C ARG A 349 0.97 25.35 -27.89
N GLY A 350 0.86 24.11 -28.35
CA GLY A 350 1.59 23.61 -29.52
C GLY A 350 3.11 23.50 -29.30
N ALA A 351 3.58 23.44 -28.06
CA ALA A 351 5.00 23.32 -27.75
C ALA A 351 5.47 21.85 -27.84
N ASP A 352 6.63 21.62 -28.43
CA ASP A 352 7.31 20.33 -28.34
C ASP A 352 8.01 20.22 -26.98
N ILE A 353 7.46 19.36 -26.12
CA ILE A 353 7.90 19.11 -24.74
C ILE A 353 8.56 17.73 -24.55
N THR A 354 9.04 17.12 -25.62
CA THR A 354 9.56 15.74 -25.58
C THR A 354 10.71 15.58 -24.60
N LEU A 355 11.63 16.56 -24.55
CA LEU A 355 12.77 16.54 -23.64
C LEU A 355 12.32 16.76 -22.19
N GLU A 356 11.39 17.68 -21.97
CA GLU A 356 10.84 18.03 -20.67
C GLU A 356 10.04 16.86 -20.06
N ARG A 357 9.30 16.10 -20.87
CA ARG A 357 8.66 14.83 -20.45
C ARG A 357 9.68 13.78 -20.04
N ARG A 358 10.73 13.58 -20.85
CA ARG A 358 11.81 12.64 -20.53
C ARG A 358 12.52 13.02 -19.24
N LEU A 359 12.83 14.31 -19.06
CA LEU A 359 13.42 14.82 -17.84
C LEU A 359 12.51 14.57 -16.64
N PHE A 360 11.22 14.92 -16.73
CA PHE A 360 10.25 14.72 -15.65
C PHE A 360 10.20 13.26 -15.18
N ARG A 361 10.15 12.31 -16.12
CA ARG A 361 10.16 10.87 -15.83
C ARG A 361 11.46 10.41 -15.19
N ALA A 362 12.60 10.91 -15.67
CA ALA A 362 13.91 10.52 -15.15
C ALA A 362 14.15 10.97 -13.69
N ILE A 363 13.57 12.10 -13.29
CA ILE A 363 13.76 12.66 -11.93
C ILE A 363 12.66 12.29 -10.95
N CYS A 364 11.47 11.92 -11.42
CA CYS A 364 10.36 11.56 -10.54
C CYS A 364 10.48 10.13 -10.03
N PRO A 365 10.04 9.87 -8.78
CA PRO A 365 9.96 8.52 -8.27
C PRO A 365 8.86 7.75 -9.01
N GLU A 366 9.18 6.54 -9.49
CA GLU A 366 8.18 5.66 -10.08
C GLU A 366 7.25 5.09 -8.99
N PRO A 367 5.92 5.05 -9.24
CA PRO A 367 5.00 4.34 -8.36
C PRO A 367 5.26 2.83 -8.45
N ASP A 368 5.20 2.13 -7.31
CA ASP A 368 5.29 0.67 -7.30
C ASP A 368 3.97 0.05 -7.80
N VAL A 369 2.84 0.73 -7.56
CA VAL A 369 1.54 0.41 -8.16
C VAL A 369 0.84 1.68 -8.63
N ALA A 370 0.45 1.74 -9.90
CA ALA A 370 -0.34 2.82 -10.46
C ALA A 370 -1.73 2.32 -10.89
N VAL A 371 -2.77 3.06 -10.49
CA VAL A 371 -4.16 2.77 -10.85
C VAL A 371 -4.79 4.01 -11.47
N LEU A 372 -5.38 3.86 -12.66
CA LEU A 372 -6.16 4.89 -13.35
C LEU A 372 -7.66 4.58 -13.16
N LEU A 373 -8.39 5.51 -12.53
CA LEU A 373 -9.85 5.48 -12.49
C LEU A 373 -10.42 6.05 -13.79
N ALA A 374 -10.86 5.15 -14.67
CA ALA A 374 -11.43 5.46 -15.96
C ALA A 374 -12.92 5.83 -15.84
N VAL A 375 -13.30 7.01 -16.31
CA VAL A 375 -14.70 7.47 -16.35
C VAL A 375 -14.96 8.11 -17.72
N ALA A 376 -16.16 7.98 -18.26
CA ALA A 376 -16.51 8.62 -19.53
C ALA A 376 -16.43 10.16 -19.43
N PRO A 377 -16.01 10.84 -20.49
CA PRO A 377 -15.96 12.31 -20.51
C PRO A 377 -17.30 12.96 -20.14
N GLU A 378 -18.41 12.40 -20.63
CA GLU A 378 -19.77 12.85 -20.38
C GLU A 378 -20.11 12.77 -18.89
N THR A 379 -19.76 11.67 -18.23
CA THR A 379 -19.95 11.48 -16.79
C THR A 379 -19.11 12.46 -15.96
N ASN A 380 -17.85 12.71 -16.33
CA ASN A 380 -17.02 13.71 -15.65
C ASN A 380 -17.61 15.12 -15.82
N SER A 381 -18.05 15.46 -17.04
CA SER A 381 -18.69 16.75 -17.34
C SER A 381 -19.97 16.94 -16.54
N ALA A 382 -20.78 15.90 -16.33
CA ALA A 382 -21.98 15.99 -15.50
C ALA A 382 -21.65 16.19 -14.02
N ARG A 383 -20.56 15.57 -13.51
CA ARG A 383 -20.12 15.70 -12.10
C ARG A 383 -19.37 17.00 -11.80
N ARG A 384 -18.81 17.65 -12.83
CA ARG A 384 -17.93 18.84 -12.76
C ARG A 384 -18.19 19.79 -13.91
N ALA A 385 -19.45 20.18 -14.09
CA ALA A 385 -19.88 21.06 -15.18
C ALA A 385 -19.32 22.49 -15.07
N ASP A 386 -18.85 22.87 -13.89
CA ASP A 386 -18.30 24.19 -13.56
C ASP A 386 -16.80 24.31 -13.86
N GLU A 387 -16.05 23.20 -13.89
CA GLU A 387 -14.59 23.24 -14.02
C GLU A 387 -14.10 23.17 -15.48
N TRP A 388 -14.73 22.34 -16.32
CA TRP A 388 -14.23 22.01 -17.66
C TRP A 388 -15.36 21.77 -18.66
N GLN A 389 -15.06 22.00 -19.94
CA GLN A 389 -15.98 21.70 -21.02
C GLN A 389 -15.86 20.23 -21.46
N LEU A 390 -16.89 19.67 -22.08
CA LEU A 390 -16.89 18.27 -22.53
C LEU A 390 -15.69 17.92 -23.44
N HIS A 391 -15.29 18.84 -24.32
CA HIS A 391 -14.14 18.63 -25.19
C HIS A 391 -12.83 18.49 -24.40
N ASP A 392 -12.68 19.21 -23.28
CA ASP A 392 -11.53 19.08 -22.38
C ASP A 392 -11.47 17.69 -21.76
N PHE A 393 -12.60 17.17 -21.30
CA PHE A 393 -12.67 15.82 -20.73
C PHE A 393 -12.36 14.73 -21.76
N ARG A 394 -12.71 14.94 -23.03
CA ARG A 394 -12.34 14.03 -24.13
C ARG A 394 -10.83 14.05 -24.37
N ASP A 395 -10.21 15.22 -24.33
CA ASP A 395 -8.75 15.34 -24.43
C ASP A 395 -8.07 14.70 -23.22
N PHE A 396 -8.53 14.97 -22.00
CA PHE A 396 -8.02 14.31 -20.80
C PHE A 396 -8.15 12.80 -20.89
N ARG A 397 -9.30 12.27 -21.35
CA ARG A 397 -9.48 10.82 -21.51
C ARG A 397 -8.40 10.21 -22.39
N ARG A 398 -8.14 10.81 -23.56
CA ARG A 398 -7.09 10.34 -24.48
C ARG A 398 -5.71 10.39 -23.84
N LEU A 399 -5.39 11.50 -23.16
CA LEU A 399 -4.09 11.70 -22.52
C LEU A 399 -3.87 10.74 -21.34
N TYR A 400 -4.88 10.53 -20.49
CA TYR A 400 -4.82 9.59 -19.37
C TYR A 400 -4.65 8.15 -19.85
N THR A 401 -5.37 7.73 -20.89
CA THR A 401 -5.22 6.38 -21.46
C THR A 401 -3.80 6.18 -21.99
N ALA A 402 -3.28 7.09 -22.81
CA ALA A 402 -1.92 6.99 -23.33
C ALA A 402 -0.87 6.98 -22.20
N ALA A 403 -1.01 7.85 -21.19
CA ALA A 403 -0.09 7.90 -20.06
C ALA A 403 -0.16 6.64 -19.18
N ALA A 404 -1.35 6.03 -19.04
CA ALA A 404 -1.51 4.78 -18.31
C ALA A 404 -0.81 3.61 -19.01
N ASP A 405 -0.96 3.51 -20.34
CA ASP A 405 -0.28 2.49 -21.14
C ASP A 405 1.25 2.63 -21.04
N GLU A 406 1.75 3.86 -21.14
CA GLU A 406 3.20 4.13 -21.04
C GLU A 406 3.78 3.85 -19.64
N LEU A 407 3.01 4.02 -18.57
CA LEU A 407 3.43 3.81 -17.17
C LEU A 407 3.06 2.43 -16.62
N GLY A 408 2.38 1.58 -17.39
CA GLY A 408 1.90 0.27 -16.93
C GLY A 408 0.82 0.35 -15.83
N ALA A 409 0.06 1.44 -15.79
CA ALA A 409 -1.01 1.63 -14.81
C ALA A 409 -2.20 0.70 -15.08
N VAL A 410 -2.82 0.17 -14.01
CA VAL A 410 -4.05 -0.61 -14.15
C VAL A 410 -5.23 0.31 -14.32
N VAL A 411 -6.00 0.09 -15.36
CA VAL A 411 -7.24 0.82 -15.60
C VAL A 411 -8.38 0.13 -14.86
N VAL A 412 -9.03 0.85 -13.96
CA VAL A 412 -10.24 0.41 -13.25
C VAL A 412 -11.41 1.26 -13.73
N ASP A 413 -12.53 0.62 -14.05
CA ASP A 413 -13.75 1.31 -14.45
C ASP A 413 -14.39 2.04 -13.24
N GLY A 414 -14.26 3.36 -13.23
CA GLY A 414 -14.80 4.24 -12.19
C GLY A 414 -16.28 4.60 -12.35
N GLU A 415 -16.97 4.07 -13.36
CA GLU A 415 -18.44 4.23 -13.52
C GLU A 415 -19.24 3.16 -12.79
N ARG A 416 -18.58 2.07 -12.38
CA ARG A 416 -19.19 1.03 -11.56
C ARG A 416 -19.58 1.55 -10.17
N PRO A 417 -20.45 0.82 -9.45
CA PRO A 417 -20.82 1.19 -8.10
C PRO A 417 -19.58 1.39 -7.21
N PRO A 418 -19.53 2.43 -6.37
CA PRO A 418 -18.30 2.83 -5.67
C PRO A 418 -17.62 1.72 -4.87
N GLU A 419 -18.39 0.80 -4.29
CA GLU A 419 -17.94 -0.38 -3.53
C GLU A 419 -17.25 -1.42 -4.43
N VAL A 420 -17.76 -1.62 -5.64
CA VAL A 420 -17.14 -2.48 -6.64
C VAL A 420 -15.79 -1.91 -7.07
N VAL A 421 -15.75 -0.60 -7.33
CA VAL A 421 -14.50 0.12 -7.65
C VAL A 421 -13.51 0.02 -6.49
N ALA A 422 -13.97 0.20 -5.25
CA ALA A 422 -13.13 0.12 -4.06
C ALA A 422 -12.50 -1.26 -3.91
N ARG A 423 -13.29 -2.32 -4.11
CA ARG A 423 -12.81 -3.70 -4.11
C ARG A 423 -11.75 -3.92 -5.18
N GLU A 424 -12.03 -3.57 -6.43
CA GLU A 424 -11.10 -3.78 -7.55
C GLU A 424 -9.79 -3.02 -7.38
N VAL A 425 -9.85 -1.76 -6.92
CA VAL A 425 -8.65 -0.98 -6.58
C VAL A 425 -7.84 -1.68 -5.49
N ALA A 426 -8.49 -2.19 -4.43
CA ALA A 426 -7.80 -2.87 -3.34
C ALA A 426 -7.17 -4.20 -3.79
N GLU A 427 -7.87 -5.00 -4.60
CA GLU A 427 -7.36 -6.26 -5.16
C GLU A 427 -6.15 -6.04 -6.07
N VAL A 428 -6.23 -5.04 -6.95
CA VAL A 428 -5.12 -4.65 -7.83
C VAL A 428 -3.91 -4.20 -7.03
N VAL A 429 -4.12 -3.36 -6.01
CA VAL A 429 -3.03 -2.87 -5.17
C VAL A 429 -2.41 -4.02 -4.40
N TRP A 430 -3.22 -4.84 -3.76
CA TRP A 430 -2.75 -5.96 -2.93
C TRP A 430 -1.93 -6.97 -3.72
N SER A 431 -2.42 -7.40 -4.88
CA SER A 431 -1.74 -8.37 -5.75
C SER A 431 -0.41 -7.87 -6.34
N ARG A 432 -0.20 -6.56 -6.38
CA ARG A 432 1.01 -5.91 -6.89
C ARG A 432 1.90 -5.34 -5.79
N LEU A 433 1.53 -5.50 -4.52
CA LEU A 433 2.41 -5.12 -3.43
C LEU A 433 3.68 -6.02 -3.50
N PRO A 434 4.87 -5.42 -3.36
CA PRO A 434 6.14 -6.12 -3.55
C PRO A 434 6.64 -6.82 -2.28
#